data_AF-A0A484T7A6-F1
#
_entry.id   AF-A0A484T7A6-F1
#
_cell.length_a   1.000
_cell.length_b   1.000
_cell.length_c   1.000
_cell.angle_alpha   90.00
_cell.angle_beta   90.00
_cell.angle_gamma   90.00
#
_symmetry.space_group_name_H-M   'P 1'
#
loop_
_entity.id
_entity.type
_entity.pdbx_description
1 polymer ?
#
loop_
_entity_poly.entity_id
_entity_poly.type
_entity_poly.pdbx_seq_one_letter_code
_entity_poly.pdbx_strand_id
1 'polypeptide(L)' 'MDLQLAHSKKNKDSSRAPYDHTKYIASRKIIMQDWADVLAALAGGDSIEKIMEQFGPLSDRRTALLRVVERE' A
#
# COMPACT_ATOMS: atom_id res chain seq x y z
N MET A 1 -17.79 -21.07 34.27
CA MET A 1 -18.88 -20.78 33.31
C MET A 1 -18.81 -19.28 33.07
N ASP A 2 -18.00 -18.84 32.10
CA ASP A 2 -17.78 -17.41 31.83
C ASP A 2 -18.34 -17.06 30.46
N LEU A 3 -19.66 -16.88 30.45
CA LEU A 3 -20.44 -16.48 29.29
C LEU A 3 -20.66 -14.96 29.32
N GLN A 4 -19.62 -14.15 29.59
CA GLN A 4 -19.77 -12.69 29.69
C GLN A 4 -18.61 -11.92 29.05
N LEU A 5 -18.25 -12.23 27.80
CA LEU A 5 -17.52 -11.30 26.93
C LEU A 5 -18.09 -11.24 25.50
N ALA A 6 -19.16 -11.99 25.20
CA ALA A 6 -19.76 -12.07 23.86
C ALA A 6 -20.64 -10.87 23.47
N HIS A 7 -21.01 -9.99 24.42
CA HIS A 7 -22.04 -8.97 24.19
C HIS A 7 -21.55 -7.52 24.03
N SER A 8 -20.24 -7.25 23.95
CA SER A 8 -19.77 -5.86 23.72
C SER A 8 -19.59 -5.48 22.25
N LYS A 9 -19.69 -6.43 21.30
CA LYS A 9 -19.46 -6.14 19.86
C LYS A 9 -20.72 -5.78 19.08
N LYS A 10 -21.90 -5.73 19.73
CA LYS A 10 -23.17 -5.55 19.01
C LYS A 10 -23.60 -4.09 18.86
N ASN A 11 -23.07 -3.14 19.64
CA ASN A 11 -23.61 -1.78 19.75
C ASN A 11 -22.56 -0.65 19.89
N LYS A 12 -21.42 -0.69 19.20
CA LYS A 12 -20.54 0.49 19.06
C LYS A 12 -20.17 0.68 17.59
N ASP A 13 -20.78 1.69 16.98
CA ASP A 13 -20.52 2.21 15.64
C ASP A 13 -20.72 1.25 14.46
N SER A 14 -22.00 0.93 14.18
CA SER A 14 -22.43 0.42 12.85
C SER A 14 -22.21 1.44 11.71
N SER A 15 -21.79 2.67 12.01
CA SER A 15 -21.54 3.75 11.05
C SER A 15 -20.07 3.88 10.65
N ARG A 16 -19.14 3.24 11.36
CA ARG A 16 -17.72 3.23 11.02
C ARG A 16 -17.45 1.92 10.28
N ALA A 17 -17.25 2.00 8.97
CA ALA A 17 -16.69 0.87 8.23
C ALA A 17 -15.43 0.40 8.99
N PRO A 18 -15.28 -0.91 9.26
CA PRO A 18 -14.09 -1.43 9.92
C PRO A 18 -12.89 -1.14 9.01
N TYR A 19 -12.17 -0.06 9.32
CA TYR A 19 -10.97 0.31 8.57
C TYR A 19 -9.84 -0.59 9.06
N ASP A 20 -9.56 -1.61 8.26
CA ASP A 20 -8.41 -2.45 8.50
C ASP A 20 -7.14 -1.68 8.08
N HIS A 21 -6.50 -1.06 9.06
CA HIS A 21 -5.23 -0.34 8.89
C HIS A 21 -4.09 -1.25 8.38
N THR A 22 -4.27 -2.57 8.41
CA THR A 22 -3.25 -3.54 7.98
C THR A 22 -3.40 -3.97 6.52
N LYS A 23 -4.57 -3.76 5.90
CA LYS A 23 -4.91 -4.26 4.57
C LYS A 23 -3.90 -3.89 3.48
N TYR A 24 -3.34 -2.68 3.53
CA TYR A 24 -2.46 -2.14 2.49
C TYR A 24 -1.03 -1.88 2.96
N ILE A 25 -0.57 -2.58 4.00
CA ILE A 25 0.78 -2.35 4.53
C ILE A 25 1.85 -2.73 3.51
N ALA A 26 1.69 -3.84 2.77
CA ALA A 26 2.73 -4.28 1.85
C ALA A 26 2.78 -3.37 0.61
N SER A 27 1.63 -3.04 0.03
CA SER A 27 1.55 -2.07 -1.08
C SER A 27 2.08 -0.69 -0.69
N ARG A 28 1.76 -0.19 0.51
CA ARG A 28 2.28 1.10 1.02
C ARG A 28 3.81 1.08 1.15
N LYS A 29 4.39 -0.01 1.65
CA LYS A 29 5.85 -0.14 1.77
C LYS A 29 6.53 -0.06 0.41
N ILE A 30 5.98 -0.74 -0.60
CA ILE A 30 6.50 -0.71 -1.97
C ILE A 30 6.45 0.72 -2.53
N ILE A 31 5.31 1.40 -2.40
CA ILE A 31 5.14 2.77 -2.91
C ILE A 31 6.14 3.73 -2.23
N MET A 32 6.35 3.61 -0.92
CA MET A 32 7.31 4.46 -0.21
C MET A 32 8.75 4.22 -0.67
N GLN A 33 9.12 2.96 -0.95
CA GLN A 33 10.44 2.64 -1.49
C GLN A 33 10.60 3.17 -2.92
N ASP A 34 9.59 3.00 -3.78
CA ASP A 34 9.61 3.52 -5.15
C ASP A 34 9.82 5.05 -5.15
N TRP A 35 9.17 5.76 -4.24
CA TRP A 35 9.37 7.21 -4.09
C TRP A 35 10.80 7.56 -3.67
N ALA A 36 11.38 6.84 -2.72
CA ALA A 36 12.76 7.05 -2.31
C ALA A 36 13.73 6.81 -3.48
N ASP A 37 13.52 5.75 -4.25
CA ASP A 37 14.36 5.39 -5.39
C ASP A 37 14.25 6.43 -6.53
N VAL A 38 13.04 6.95 -6.80
CA VAL A 38 12.83 8.02 -7.79
C VAL A 38 13.56 9.30 -7.38
N LEU A 39 13.47 9.70 -6.12
CA LEU A 39 14.16 10.89 -5.62
C LEU A 39 15.69 10.72 -5.69
N ALA A 40 16.19 9.53 -5.38
CA ALA A 40 17.60 9.21 -5.51
C ALA A 40 18.08 9.27 -6.97
N ALA A 41 17.29 8.73 -7.92
CA ALA A 41 17.61 8.78 -9.35
C ALA A 41 17.63 10.23 -9.87
N LEU A 42 16.64 11.05 -9.48
CA LEU A 42 16.62 12.48 -9.81
C LEU A 42 17.84 13.21 -9.27
N ALA A 43 18.22 12.96 -8.00
CA ALA A 43 19.40 13.56 -7.39
C ALA A 43 20.71 13.10 -8.06
N GLY A 44 20.73 11.89 -8.60
CA GLY A 44 21.84 11.33 -9.39
C GLY A 44 21.94 11.88 -10.81
N GLY A 45 20.94 12.66 -11.27
CA GLY A 45 20.92 13.24 -12.62
C GLY A 45 20.41 12.27 -13.70
N ASP A 46 19.72 11.19 -13.33
CA ASP A 46 19.06 10.33 -14.30
C ASP A 46 17.99 11.10 -15.09
N SER A 47 17.85 10.77 -16.39
CA SER A 47 16.84 11.39 -17.23
C SER A 47 15.43 10.95 -16.84
N ILE A 48 14.45 11.80 -17.11
CA ILE A 48 13.04 11.49 -16.82
C ILE A 48 12.58 10.26 -17.61
N GLU A 49 13.06 10.06 -18.84
CA GLU A 49 12.72 8.89 -19.67
C GLU A 49 13.15 7.60 -18.98
N LYS A 50 14.39 7.56 -18.46
CA LYS A 50 14.93 6.40 -17.72
C LYS A 50 14.13 6.13 -16.45
N ILE A 51 13.76 7.17 -15.72
CA ILE A 51 12.93 7.05 -14.51
C ILE A 51 11.54 6.53 -14.88
N MET A 52 10.94 7.03 -15.96
CA MET A 52 9.62 6.60 -16.42
C MET A 52 9.60 5.15 -16.92
N GLU A 53 10.67 4.68 -17.54
CA GLU A 53 10.84 3.27 -17.91
C GLU A 53 10.80 2.36 -16.67
N GLN A 54 11.46 2.76 -15.58
CA GLN A 54 11.58 1.93 -14.37
C GLN A 54 10.42 2.06 -13.37
N PHE A 55 9.84 3.24 -13.23
CA PHE A 55 8.86 3.56 -12.17
C PHE A 55 7.50 4.02 -12.69
N GLY A 56 7.42 4.28 -13.99
CA GLY A 56 6.23 4.79 -14.65
C GLY A 56 5.06 3.80 -14.65
N PRO A 57 3.90 4.23 -15.14
CA PRO A 57 2.67 3.46 -15.06
C PRO A 57 2.71 2.13 -15.84
N LEU A 58 3.54 2.05 -16.87
CA LEU A 58 3.71 0.86 -17.72
C LEU A 58 4.97 0.05 -17.38
N SER A 59 5.66 0.40 -16.30
CA SER A 59 6.86 -0.33 -15.86
C SER A 59 6.49 -1.70 -15.28
N ASP A 60 7.37 -2.69 -15.45
CA ASP A 60 7.22 -4.01 -14.82
C ASP A 60 7.06 -3.89 -13.30
N ARG A 61 7.74 -2.91 -12.70
CA ARG A 61 7.66 -2.61 -11.27
C ARG A 61 6.26 -2.17 -10.86
N ARG A 62 5.60 -1.31 -11.65
CA ARG A 62 4.20 -0.91 -11.41
C ARG A 62 3.25 -2.08 -11.59
N THR A 63 3.45 -2.92 -12.61
CA THR A 63 2.65 -4.14 -12.82
C THR A 63 2.78 -5.10 -11.63
N ALA A 64 3.98 -5.25 -11.06
CA ALA A 64 4.20 -6.08 -9.88
C ALA A 64 3.48 -5.52 -8.64
N LEU A 65 3.49 -4.20 -8.42
CA LEU A 65 2.73 -3.56 -7.34
C LEU A 65 1.22 -3.86 -7.45
N LEU A 66 0.64 -3.75 -8.65
CA LEU A 66 -0.79 -4.00 -8.86
C LEU A 66 -1.17 -5.43 -8.44
N ARG A 67 -0.33 -6.43 -8.75
CA ARG A 67 -0.53 -7.81 -8.30
C ARG A 67 -0.46 -7.98 -6.78
N VAL A 68 0.30 -7.14 -6.08
CA VAL A 68 0.33 -7.13 -4.60
C VAL A 68 -0.97 -6.56 -4.06
N VAL A 69 -1.43 -5.43 -4.62
CA VAL A 69 -2.69 -4.77 -4.23
C VAL A 69 -3.89 -5.68 -4.48
N GLU A 70 -3.92 -6.44 -5.57
CA GLU A 70 -5.01 -7.38 -5.90
C GLU A 70 -5.11 -8.56 -4.92
N ARG A 71 -4.03 -8.87 -4.20
CA ARG A 71 -3.98 -9.97 -3.21
C ARG A 71 -4.25 -9.51 -1.78
N GLU A 72 -4.36 -8.19 -1.56
CA GLU A 72 -4.60 -7.50 -0.28
C GLU A 72 -6.08 -7.16 -0.06
#